data_AF-A0A1H7XKY8-F1
#
_entry.id   AF-A0A1H7XKY8-F1
#
_cell.length_a   1.000
_cell.length_b   1.000
_cell.length_c   1.000
_cell.angle_alpha   90.00
_cell.angle_beta   90.00
_cell.angle_gamma   90.00
#
_symmetry.space_group_name_H-M   'P 1'
#
loop_
_entity.id
_entity.type
_entity.pdbx_description
1 polymer ?
#
loop_
_entity_poly.entity_id
_entity_poly.type
_entity_poly.pdbx_seq_one_letter_code
_entity_poly.pdbx_strand_id
1 'polypeptide(L)' 'MHSRHLHDPFALTLVSSHRTSEGVVSYLRCACGAWEVRTPGLVGLAAARASTDHRPAS' A
#
# COMPACT_ATOMS: atom_id res chain seq x y z
N MET A 1 8.26 4.50 29.01
CA MET A 1 8.86 3.71 27.93
C MET A 1 8.23 4.16 26.63
N HIS A 2 8.92 4.99 25.84
CA HIS A 2 8.40 5.46 24.55
C HIS A 2 8.55 4.33 23.55
N SER A 3 7.49 3.55 23.36
CA SER A 3 7.38 2.60 22.27
C SER A 3 7.54 3.39 20.98
N ARG A 4 8.74 3.35 20.39
CA ARG A 4 8.98 3.85 19.05
C ARG A 4 7.99 3.12 18.17
N HIS A 5 6.92 3.81 17.75
CA HIS A 5 6.09 3.36 16.66
C HIS A 5 7.04 3.18 15.47
N LEU A 6 7.48 1.93 15.26
CA LEU A 6 8.11 1.51 14.04
C LEU A 6 7.03 1.69 12.98
N HIS A 7 6.98 2.88 12.40
CA HIS A 7 6.19 3.14 11.22
C HIS A 7 6.78 2.27 10.14
N ASP A 8 6.19 1.09 9.93
CA ASP A 8 6.49 0.29 8.76
C ASP A 8 6.13 1.16 7.54
N PRO A 9 7.11 1.61 6.74
CA PRO A 9 6.85 2.48 5.60
C PRO A 9 6.02 1.77 4.53
N PHE A 10 5.87 0.44 4.64
CA PHE A 10 5.05 -0.40 3.80
C PHE A 10 3.72 -0.82 4.44
N ALA A 11 3.39 -0.29 5.62
CA ALA A 11 2.09 -0.53 6.24
C ALA A 11 0.97 -0.03 5.32
N LEU A 12 0.12 -0.96 4.89
CA LEU A 12 -1.06 -0.68 4.08
C LEU A 12 -2.25 -0.36 4.98
N THR A 13 -2.82 0.83 4.82
CA THR A 13 -4.04 1.25 5.53
C THR A 13 -5.23 1.10 4.60
N LEU A 14 -6.28 0.41 5.05
CA LEU A 14 -7.55 0.34 4.32
C LEU A 14 -8.21 1.73 4.29
N VAL A 15 -8.49 2.25 3.09
CA VAL A 15 -9.13 3.55 2.89
C VAL A 15 -10.62 3.39 2.60
N SER A 16 -10.99 2.45 1.73
CA SER A 16 -12.38 2.18 1.38
C SER A 16 -12.58 0.72 1.02
N SER A 17 -13.78 0.20 1.26
CA SER A 17 -14.20 -1.12 0.84
C SER A 17 -15.58 -1.09 0.20
N HIS A 18 -15.75 -1.85 -0.87
CA HIS A 18 -16.97 -1.92 -1.64
C HIS A 18 -17.36 -3.37 -1.86
N ARG A 19 -18.59 -3.72 -1.51
CA ARG A 19 -19.14 -5.05 -1.78
C ARG A 19 -19.81 -5.04 -3.16
N THR A 20 -19.37 -5.93 -4.03
CA THR A 20 -19.95 -6.20 -5.35
C THR A 20 -20.52 -7.62 -5.38
N SER A 21 -21.18 -8.01 -6.47
CA SER A 21 -21.65 -9.38 -6.69
C SER A 21 -20.50 -10.40 -6.76
N GLU A 22 -19.30 -9.96 -7.15
CA GLU A 22 -18.10 -10.79 -7.27
C GLU A 22 -17.31 -10.89 -5.95
N GLY A 23 -17.64 -10.07 -4.95
CA GLY A 23 -17.07 -10.08 -3.61
C GLY A 23 -16.68 -8.68 -3.12
N VAL A 24 -15.69 -8.57 -2.23
CA VAL A 24 -15.26 -7.28 -1.67
C VAL A 24 -14.02 -6.74 -2.38
N VAL A 25 -14.13 -5.52 -2.90
CA VAL A 25 -12.99 -4.72 -3.39
C VAL A 25 -12.50 -3.81 -2.28
N SER A 26 -11.20 -3.83 -2.01
CA SER A 26 -10.55 -3.00 -0.98
C SER A 26 -9.50 -2.09 -1.59
N TYR A 27 -9.56 -0.80 -1.25
CA TYR A 27 -8.57 0.21 -1.66
C TYR A 27 -7.68 0.53 -0.47
N LEU A 28 -6.37 0.30 -0.60
CA LEU A 28 -5.38 0.49 0.46
C LEU A 28 -4.34 1.54 0.07
N ARG A 29 -3.95 2.36 1.05
CA ARG A 29 -2.90 3.37 0.90
C ARG A 29 -1.73 3.02 1.79
N CYS A 30 -0.56 2.93 1.17
CA CYS A 30 0.70 2.78 1.87
C CYS A 30 1.14 4.11 2.49
N ALA A 31 1.86 4.07 3.62
CA ALA A 31 2.47 5.25 4.22
C ALA A 31 3.41 6.01 3.26
N CYS A 32 4.07 5.30 2.32
CA CYS A 32 4.90 5.92 1.28
C CYS A 32 4.12 6.60 0.15
N GLY A 33 2.78 6.46 0.12
CA GLY A 33 1.94 7.00 -0.94
C GLY A 33 1.75 6.08 -2.16
N ALA A 34 2.05 4.79 -2.05
CA ALA A 34 1.62 3.79 -3.03
C ALA A 34 0.14 3.39 -2.82
N TRP A 35 -0.57 3.07 -3.90
CA TRP A 35 -1.93 2.50 -3.86
C TRP A 35 -1.89 1.00 -4.12
N GLU A 36 -2.72 0.25 -3.41
CA GLU A 36 -3.01 -1.16 -3.69
C GLU A 36 -4.53 -1.36 -3.76
N VAL A 37 -4.99 -2.12 -4.76
CA VAL A 37 -6.40 -2.51 -4.89
C VAL A 37 -6.48 -4.02 -4.81
N ARG A 38 -7.18 -4.53 -3.79
CA ARG A 38 -7.43 -5.97 -3.62
C ARG A 38 -8.82 -6.28 -4.11
N THR A 39 -8.93 -7.19 -5.07
CA THR A 39 -10.20 -7.73 -5.53
C THR A 39 -10.33 -9.19 -5.13
N PRO A 40 -11.56 -9.72 -5.03
CA PRO A 40 -11.78 -11.15 -4.84
C PRO A 40 -11.22 -11.88 -6.07
N GLY A 41 -10.11 -12.60 -5.89
CA GLY A 41 -9.48 -13.40 -6.95
C GLY A 41 -8.17 -12.88 -7.53
N LEU A 42 -7.71 -11.66 -7.17
CA LEU A 42 -6.41 -11.16 -7.61
C LEU A 42 -5.68 -10.43 -6.46
N VAL A 43 -4.68 -11.07 -5.87
CA VAL A 43 -3.64 -10.39 -5.07
C VAL A 43 -2.53 -9.98 -6.05
N GLY A 44 -2.84 -9.04 -6.93
CA GLY A 44 -1.88 -8.50 -7.90
C GLY A 44 -1.07 -7.40 -7.23
N LEU A 45 0.20 -7.68 -6.91
CA LEU A 45 1.18 -6.66 -6.54
C LEU A 45 1.35 -5.71 -7.73
N ALA A 46 0.63 -4.58 -7.71
CA ALA A 46 0.95 -3.46 -8.58
C ALA A 46 2.28 -2.89 -8.09
N ALA A 47 3.40 -3.36 -8.66
CA ALA A 47 4.70 -2.78 -8.43
C ALA A 47 4.64 -1.31 -8.84
N ALA A 48 4.49 -0.41 -7.86
CA ALA A 48 4.78 0.99 -8.08
C ALA A 48 6.22 1.03 -8.60
N ARG A 49 6.41 1.56 -9.81
CA ARG A 49 7.74 1.77 -10.37
C ARG A 49 8.54 2.52 -9.31
N ALA A 50 9.49 1.83 -8.69
CA ALA A 50 10.48 2.45 -7.85
C ALA A 50 11.28 3.37 -8.77
N SER A 51 10.91 4.63 -8.83
CA SER A 51 11.79 5.69 -9.31
C SER A 51 12.90 5.81 -8.27
N THR A 52 13.88 4.93 -8.34
CA THR A 52 15.21 5.12 -7.76
C THR A 52 15.90 6.22 -8.55
N ASP A 53 15.54 7.46 -8.28
CA ASP A 53 16.48 8.57 -8.40
C ASP A 53 16.79 9.02 -6.97
N HIS A 54 17.77 8.35 -6.36
CA HIS A 54 18.45 8.92 -5.22
C HIS A 54 19.95 8.88 -5.50
N ARG A 55 20.40 9.90 -6.23
CA ARG A 55 21.80 10.26 -6.41
C ARG A 55 22.45 10.45 -5.04
N PRO A 56 23.48 9.68 -4.63
CA PRO A 56 24.24 10.02 -3.42
C PRO A 56 25.00 11.33 -3.69
N ALA A 57 24.80 12.30 -2.79
CA ALA A 57 25.63 13.50 -2.73
C ALA A 57 27.05 13.13 -2.27
N SER A 58 28.02 13.87 -2.82
CA SER A 58 29.47 13.69 -2.81
C SER A 58 30.12 13.52 -1.44
#